data_AF-A0A846N0L7-F1
#
_entry.id   AF-A0A846N0L7-F1
#
_cell.length_a   1.000
_cell.length_b   1.000
_cell.length_c   1.000
_cell.angle_alpha   90.00
_cell.angle_beta   90.00
_cell.angle_gamma   90.00
#
_symmetry.space_group_name_H-M   'P 1'
#
loop_
_entity.id
_entity.type
_entity.pdbx_description
1 polymer ?
#
loop_
_entity_poly.entity_id
_entity_poly.type
_entity_poly.pdbx_seq_one_letter_code
_entity_poly.pdbx_strand_id
1 'polypeptide(L)'
;MRELVFCARLKDGREICVAPLSKQTFEDNKAYALGDDCGYFIYEIDSASPSSGIEILGKAISYDAAVRLVDIFAAHTAITASV
;
A
#
# COMPACT_ATOMS: atom_id res chain seq x y z
N MET A 1 -14.19 1.74 -10.70
CA MET A 1 -13.39 0.51 -10.87
C MET A 1 -12.10 0.75 -10.08
N ARG A 2 -11.84 0.00 -8.99
CA ARG A 2 -10.59 0.14 -8.22
C ARG A 2 -9.53 -0.66 -8.96
N GLU A 3 -8.77 0.00 -9.82
CA GLU A 3 -7.68 -0.65 -10.54
C GLU A 3 -6.50 -0.80 -9.58
N LEU A 4 -6.49 -1.93 -8.87
CA LEU A 4 -5.30 -2.37 -8.15
C LEU A 4 -4.16 -2.43 -9.17
N VAL A 5 -3.12 -1.63 -8.95
CA VAL A 5 -2.01 -1.56 -9.90
C VAL A 5 -1.07 -2.73 -9.68
N PHE A 6 -0.84 -3.09 -8.41
CA PHE A 6 0.03 -4.21 -8.03
C PHE A 6 -0.19 -4.62 -6.57
N CYS A 7 0.03 -5.90 -6.26
CA CYS A 7 0.25 -6.39 -4.89
C CYS A 7 1.39 -7.42 -4.88
N ALA A 8 2.22 -7.40 -3.84
CA ALA A 8 3.22 -8.41 -3.55
C ALA A 8 2.97 -9.02 -2.17
N ARG A 9 3.26 -10.32 -2.03
CA ARG A 9 3.24 -11.01 -0.73
C ARG A 9 4.54 -10.79 0.02
N LEU A 10 4.41 -10.46 1.30
CA LEU A 10 5.47 -10.43 2.28
C LEU A 10 5.61 -11.82 2.95
N LYS A 11 6.76 -12.06 3.59
CA LYS A 11 7.11 -13.38 4.16
C LYS A 11 6.22 -13.81 5.33
N ASP A 12 5.56 -12.87 5.99
CA ASP A 12 4.70 -13.09 7.16
C ASP A 12 3.22 -13.24 6.81
N GLY A 13 2.90 -13.37 5.52
CA GLY A 13 1.52 -13.53 5.05
C GLY A 13 0.77 -12.22 4.86
N ARG A 14 1.42 -11.08 5.09
CA ARG A 14 0.89 -9.75 4.76
C ARG A 14 1.12 -9.44 3.29
N GLU A 15 0.31 -8.56 2.73
CA GLU A 15 0.40 -8.14 1.33
C GLU A 15 0.63 -6.64 1.25
N ILE A 16 1.65 -6.23 0.49
CA ILE A 16 1.90 -4.82 0.18
C ILE A 16 1.32 -4.51 -1.20
N CYS A 17 0.48 -3.49 -1.27
CA CYS A 17 -0.30 -3.16 -2.45
C CYS A 17 -0.11 -1.70 -2.86
N VAL A 18 -0.20 -1.47 -4.16
CA VAL A 18 -0.16 -0.14 -4.78
C VAL A 18 -1.45 0.07 -5.54
N ALA A 19 -2.18 1.12 -5.17
CA ALA A 19 -3.37 1.54 -5.91
C ALA A 19 -3.57 3.05 -5.87
N PRO A 20 -4.10 3.66 -6.95
CA PRO A 20 -4.71 4.97 -6.84
C PRO A 20 -5.97 4.85 -5.99
N LEU A 21 -6.03 5.58 -4.89
CA LEU A 21 -7.27 5.70 -4.12
C LEU A 21 -8.08 6.85 -4.71
N SER A 22 -9.33 6.56 -5.07
CA SER A 22 -10.26 7.60 -5.50
C SER A 22 -10.54 8.58 -4.36
N LYS A 23 -10.73 9.85 -4.70
CA LYS A 23 -11.15 10.89 -3.75
C LYS A 23 -12.40 10.47 -2.95
N GLN A 24 -13.36 9.83 -3.61
CA GLN A 24 -14.56 9.28 -2.98
C GLN A 24 -14.24 8.30 -1.83
N THR A 25 -13.24 7.42 -2.01
CA THR A 25 -12.84 6.47 -0.96
C THR A 25 -12.26 7.18 0.27
N PHE A 26 -11.58 8.31 0.10
CA PHE A 26 -11.13 9.15 1.23
C PHE A 26 -12.31 9.78 1.96
N GLU A 27 -13.22 10.40 1.21
CA GLU A 27 -14.42 11.05 1.74
C GLU A 27 -15.30 10.06 2.51
N ASP A 28 -15.54 8.88 1.95
CA ASP A 28 -16.36 7.81 2.55
C ASP A 28 -15.78 7.30 3.89
N ASN A 29 -14.46 7.35 4.04
CA ASN A 29 -13.76 6.87 5.24
C ASN A 29 -13.36 8.00 6.20
N LYS A 30 -13.83 9.25 5.97
CA LYS A 30 -13.50 10.45 6.77
C LYS A 30 -11.98 10.65 6.95
N ALA A 31 -11.19 10.18 5.99
CA ALA A 31 -9.75 10.35 6.01
C ALA A 31 -9.41 11.75 5.50
N TYR A 32 -8.69 12.55 6.30
CA TYR A 32 -8.18 13.85 5.85
C TYR A 32 -7.07 13.59 4.82
N ALA A 33 -7.21 14.20 3.64
CA ALA A 33 -6.37 13.91 2.48
C ALA A 33 -4.86 14.11 2.79
N LEU A 34 -4.02 13.19 2.31
CA LEU A 34 -2.55 13.24 2.42
C LEU A 34 -1.91 14.25 1.42
N GLY A 35 -2.51 15.44 1.26
CA GLY A 35 -2.09 16.46 0.29
C GLY A 35 -2.56 16.20 -1.14
N ASP A 36 -2.17 17.11 -2.06
CA ASP A 36 -2.80 17.39 -3.35
C ASP A 36 -3.03 16.20 -4.30
N ASP A 37 -4.06 16.34 -5.13
CA ASP A 37 -4.87 15.30 -5.75
C ASP A 37 -4.12 14.38 -6.74
N CYS A 38 -4.41 13.06 -6.65
CA CYS A 38 -3.97 11.97 -7.53
C CYS A 38 -2.53 11.46 -7.33
N GLY A 39 -2.35 10.61 -6.32
CA GLY A 39 -1.13 9.82 -6.11
C GLY A 39 -1.40 8.32 -6.01
N TYR A 40 -0.32 7.55 -5.95
CA TYR A 40 -0.34 6.11 -5.68
C TYR A 40 -0.15 5.90 -4.19
N PHE A 41 -1.03 5.09 -3.60
CA PHE A 41 -0.93 4.73 -2.20
C PHE A 41 -0.28 3.38 -2.07
N ILE A 42 0.70 3.30 -1.18
CA ILE A 42 1.33 2.06 -0.75
C ILE A 42 0.67 1.70 0.57
N TYR A 43 0.07 0.52 0.63
CA TYR A 43 -0.64 0.07 1.82
C TYR A 43 -0.45 -1.42 2.04
N GLU A 44 -0.60 -1.82 3.29
CA GLU A 44 -0.50 -3.20 3.71
C GLU A 44 -1.88 -3.76 4.06
N ILE A 45 -2.08 -5.04 3.76
CA ILE A 45 -3.26 -5.80 4.14
C ILE A 45 -2.80 -7.07 4.86
N ASP A 46 -3.40 -7.35 6.02
CA ASP A 46 -3.27 -8.65 6.66
C ASP A 46 -4.29 -9.62 6.06
N SER A 47 -3.82 -10.54 5.19
CA SER A 47 -4.66 -11.55 4.57
C SER A 47 -5.22 -12.56 5.59
N ALA A 48 -4.59 -12.72 6.76
CA ALA A 48 -5.09 -13.59 7.83
C ALA A 48 -6.22 -12.93 8.63
N SER A 49 -6.31 -11.60 8.61
CA SER A 49 -7.36 -10.83 9.30
C SER A 49 -7.97 -9.77 8.38
N PRO A 50 -8.86 -10.14 7.43
CA PRO A 50 -9.45 -9.20 6.47
C PRO A 50 -10.28 -8.08 7.11
N SER A 51 -10.75 -8.28 8.35
CA SER A 51 -11.48 -7.26 9.13
C SER A 51 -10.58 -6.20 9.74
N SER A 52 -9.26 -6.36 9.70
CA SER A 52 -8.28 -5.41 10.26
C SER A 52 -8.17 -4.10 9.45
N GLY A 53 -8.70 -4.08 8.22
CA GLY A 53 -8.66 -2.91 7.35
C GLY A 53 -7.39 -2.88 6.50
N ILE A 54 -6.96 -1.67 6.15
CA ILE A 54 -5.70 -1.42 5.42
C ILE A 54 -4.85 -0.43 6.21
N GLU A 55 -3.54 -0.63 6.21
CA GLU A 55 -2.59 0.33 6.78
C GLU A 55 -1.90 1.09 5.66
N ILE A 56 -2.00 2.42 5.64
CA ILE A 56 -1.32 3.24 4.62
C ILE A 56 0.13 3.47 5.03
N LEU A 57 1.07 2.92 4.26
CA LEU A 57 2.51 3.06 4.49
C LEU A 57 3.06 4.37 3.88
N GLY A 58 2.45 4.84 2.79
CA GLY A 58 2.87 6.07 2.15
C GLY A 58 2.07 6.44 0.90
N LYS A 59 2.39 7.62 0.36
CA LYS A 59 1.84 8.16 -0.89
C LYS A 59 2.98 8.57 -1.80
N ALA A 60 2.88 8.22 -3.08
CA ALA A 60 3.80 8.61 -4.13
C ALA A 60 3.09 9.43 -5.20
N ILE A 61 3.78 10.39 -5.79
CA ILE A 61 3.23 11.24 -6.87
C ILE A 61 3.20 10.53 -8.23
N SER A 62 3.92 9.40 -8.38
CA SER A 62 4.01 8.65 -9.62
C SER A 62 4.10 7.15 -9.35
N TYR A 63 3.76 6.35 -10.37
CA TYR A 63 3.82 4.89 -10.28
C TYR A 63 5.26 4.41 -10.04
N ASP A 64 6.24 4.97 -10.76
CA ASP A 64 7.66 4.60 -10.60
C ASP A 64 8.15 4.84 -9.17
N ALA A 65 7.78 5.98 -8.57
CA ALA A 65 8.10 6.27 -7.19
C ALA A 65 7.42 5.30 -6.21
N ALA A 66 6.18 4.89 -6.50
CA ALA A 66 5.46 3.91 -5.69
C ALA A 66 6.13 2.52 -5.74
N VAL A 67 6.55 2.07 -6.93
CA VAL A 67 7.27 0.79 -7.09
C VAL A 67 8.59 0.81 -6.35
N ARG A 68 9.38 1.89 -6.47
CA ARG A 68 10.63 2.03 -5.71
C ARG A 68 10.41 2.03 -4.20
N LEU A 69 9.33 2.64 -3.72
CA LEU A 69 8.97 2.59 -2.30
C LEU A 69 8.63 1.16 -1.86
N VAL A 70 7.89 0.41 -2.68
CA VAL A 70 7.63 -1.02 -2.42
C VAL A 70 8.93 -1.79 -2.32
N ASP A 71 9.89 -1.58 -3.22
CA ASP A 71 11.20 -2.25 -3.15
C ASP A 71 11.94 -1.95 -1.84
N ILE A 72 11.90 -0.69 -1.38
CA ILE A 72 12.48 -0.28 -0.10
C ILE A 72 11.78 -0.99 1.06
N PHE A 73 10.44 -0.98 1.09
CA PHE A 73 9.67 -1.61 2.17
C PHE A 73 9.86 -3.13 2.18
N ALA A 74 9.86 -3.77 1.01
CA ALA A 74 10.08 -5.21 0.85
C ALA A 74 11.50 -5.62 1.25
N ALA A 75 12.52 -4.81 0.92
CA ALA A 75 13.89 -5.05 1.35
C ALA A 75 14.04 -4.96 2.88
N HIS A 76 13.32 -4.04 3.53
CA HIS A 76 13.35 -3.88 4.99
C HIS A 76 12.55 -4.97 5.73
N THR A 77 11.47 -5.49 5.15
CA THR A 77 10.72 -6.63 5.71
C THR A 77 11.37 -7.99 5.40
N ALA A 78 12.37 -8.03 4.50
CA ALA A 78 13.09 -9.25 4.14
C ALA A 78 14.13 -9.74 5.17
N ILE A 79 14.35 -9.05 6.30
CA ILE A 79 15.33 -9.46 7.32
C ILE A 79 14.78 -10.59 8.20
N THR A 80 14.63 -11.77 7.61
CA THR A 80 15.11 -13.00 8.22
C THR A 80 15.68 -13.84 7.08
N ALA A 81 17.01 -13.84 6.99
CA ALA A 81 17.75 -14.86 6.28
C ALA A 81 17.74 -16.09 7.19
N SER A 82 16.94 -17.10 6.82
CA SER A 82 17.09 -18.43 7.39
C SER A 82 18.23 -19.11 6.63
N VAL A 83 19.35 -19.34 7.34
CA VAL A 83 20.39 -20.31 6.97
C VAL A 83 19.95 -21.72 7.29
#